data_AF-A0A3M0SHG0-F1
#
_entry.id   AF-A0A3M0SHG0-F1
#
_cell.length_a   1.000
_cell.length_b   1.000
_cell.length_c   1.000
_cell.angle_alpha   90.00
_cell.angle_beta   90.00
_cell.angle_gamma   90.00
#
_symmetry.space_group_name_H-M   'P 1'
#
loop_
_entity.id
_entity.type
_entity.pdbx_description
1 polymer ?
#
loop_
_entity_poly.entity_id
_entity_poly.type
_entity_poly.pdbx_seq_one_letter_code
_entity_poly.pdbx_strand_id
1 'polypeptide(L)'
;MQCVKALNSESDIKKKQYNGALFRDINSINKGSRESNKGEAVDVKQLIELQSKLLMDKYNVACLDVKQLKEVLNVGETNVYQMLRKNELLVVNIGRRKVVPIIALAKYLVEGIDVKK
;
A
#
# COMPACT_ATOMS: atom_id res chain seq x y z
N MET A 1 -63.16 20.92 23.90
CA MET A 1 -62.39 20.78 25.15
C MET A 1 -62.71 19.44 25.79
N GLN A 2 -61.72 18.88 26.50
CA GLN A 2 -61.74 17.73 27.41
C GLN A 2 -61.49 16.33 26.83
N CYS A 3 -60.36 15.78 27.29
CA CYS A 3 -59.85 14.42 27.13
C CYS A 3 -60.62 13.42 27.99
N VAL A 4 -60.69 12.14 27.59
CA VAL A 4 -60.60 11.03 28.55
C VAL A 4 -60.17 9.70 27.91
N LYS A 5 -59.05 9.19 28.45
CA LYS A 5 -58.75 7.82 28.92
C LYS A 5 -58.52 6.67 27.91
N ALA A 6 -57.23 6.39 27.75
CA ALA A 6 -56.52 5.11 27.83
C ALA A 6 -57.31 3.80 27.97
N LEU A 7 -56.96 2.82 27.14
CA LEU A 7 -56.94 1.40 27.48
C LEU A 7 -55.68 0.76 26.92
N ASN A 8 -54.82 0.35 27.85
CA ASN A 8 -53.69 -0.54 27.62
C ASN A 8 -54.18 -1.87 27.03
N SER A 9 -53.47 -2.40 26.04
CA SER A 9 -53.38 -3.84 25.82
C SER A 9 -51.93 -4.17 25.51
N GLU A 10 -51.23 -4.51 26.59
CA GLU A 10 -49.92 -5.15 26.58
C GLU A 10 -50.02 -6.43 25.76
N SER A 11 -49.24 -6.53 24.68
CA SER A 11 -48.94 -7.80 24.03
C SER A 11 -47.46 -7.83 23.64
N ASP A 12 -46.66 -8.23 24.64
CA ASP A 12 -45.49 -9.10 24.52
C ASP A 12 -44.60 -8.95 23.28
N ILE A 13 -43.89 -7.84 23.19
CA ILE A 13 -42.60 -7.83 22.47
C ILE A 13 -41.61 -8.61 23.34
N LYS A 14 -41.52 -9.92 23.10
CA LYS A 14 -40.41 -10.74 23.61
C LYS A 14 -39.09 -10.08 23.20
N LYS A 15 -38.45 -9.36 24.13
CA LYS A 15 -37.10 -8.86 23.99
C LYS A 15 -36.20 -10.07 23.76
N LYS A 16 -35.88 -10.38 22.49
CA LYS A 16 -34.79 -11.29 22.17
C LYS A 16 -33.52 -10.60 22.67
N GLN A 17 -33.04 -11.00 23.84
CA GLN A 17 -31.71 -10.62 24.29
C GLN A 17 -30.72 -11.12 23.25
N TYR A 18 -30.07 -10.18 22.58
CA TYR A 18 -28.99 -10.48 21.66
C TYR A 18 -27.76 -10.80 22.51
N ASN A 19 -27.46 -12.09 22.68
CA ASN A 19 -26.23 -12.55 23.30
C ASN A 19 -25.10 -12.37 22.28
N GLY A 20 -24.46 -11.20 22.33
CA GLY A 20 -23.45 -10.76 21.37
C GLY A 20 -22.32 -11.76 21.17
N ALA A 21 -22.25 -12.31 19.96
CA ALA A 21 -21.08 -12.99 19.44
C ALA A 21 -20.92 -12.84 17.92
N LEU A 22 -21.35 -11.73 17.30
CA LEU A 22 -21.16 -11.53 15.85
C LEU A 22 -19.68 -11.45 15.44
N PHE A 23 -18.76 -11.23 16.38
CA PHE A 23 -17.35 -10.94 16.08
C PHE A 23 -16.33 -11.67 16.99
N ARG A 24 -16.72 -12.74 17.70
CA ARG A 24 -15.77 -13.42 18.61
C ARG A 24 -14.63 -14.14 17.86
N ASP A 25 -14.83 -14.48 16.60
CA ASP A 25 -13.88 -15.30 15.83
C ASP A 25 -12.91 -14.52 14.92
N ILE A 26 -12.90 -13.18 14.94
CA ILE A 26 -11.87 -12.43 14.20
C ILE A 26 -10.48 -12.68 14.84
N ASN A 27 -10.43 -12.92 16.15
CA ASN A 27 -9.19 -13.18 16.86
C ASN A 27 -8.73 -14.66 16.83
N SER A 28 -9.56 -15.60 16.37
CA SER A 28 -9.19 -17.02 16.25
C SER A 28 -8.59 -17.36 14.87
N ILE A 29 -8.85 -16.54 13.85
CA ILE A 29 -8.24 -16.68 12.51
C ILE A 29 -6.77 -16.22 12.50
N ASN A 30 -6.39 -15.30 13.40
CA ASN A 30 -5.00 -14.82 13.53
C ASN A 30 -4.16 -15.65 14.54
N LYS A 31 -4.41 -16.96 14.64
CA LYS A 31 -3.52 -17.91 15.34
C LYS A 31 -2.54 -18.61 14.37
N GLY A 32 -2.21 -17.98 13.25
CA GLY A 32 -1.01 -18.29 12.48
C GLY A 32 0.21 -17.69 13.17
N SER A 33 0.95 -18.54 13.89
CA SER A 33 2.39 -18.42 14.17
C SER A 33 2.99 -17.01 14.04
N ARG A 34 2.84 -16.18 15.07
CA ARG A 34 3.82 -15.11 15.34
C ARG A 34 5.09 -15.77 15.87
N GLU A 35 5.86 -16.36 14.95
CA GLU A 35 7.28 -16.56 15.21
C GLU A 35 7.87 -15.18 15.42
N SER A 36 8.25 -14.92 16.67
CA SER A 36 9.06 -13.77 17.05
C SER A 36 10.45 -13.95 16.43
N ASN A 37 10.56 -13.64 15.13
CA ASN A 37 11.84 -13.45 14.48
C ASN A 37 12.55 -12.33 15.23
N LYS A 38 13.55 -12.71 16.03
CA LYS A 38 14.58 -11.82 16.53
C LYS A 38 15.02 -11.00 15.33
N GLY A 39 14.92 -9.67 15.40
CA GLY A 39 15.15 -8.79 14.26
C GLY A 39 16.56 -8.98 13.71
N GLU A 40 16.71 -9.88 12.75
CA GLU A 40 17.90 -10.00 11.94
C GLU A 40 17.98 -8.72 11.11
N ALA A 41 19.15 -8.08 11.12
CA ALA A 41 19.40 -6.92 10.30
C ALA A 41 19.24 -7.35 8.83
N VAL A 42 18.13 -6.93 8.21
CA VAL A 42 17.85 -7.22 6.81
C VAL A 42 18.86 -6.49 5.95
N ASP A 43 19.58 -7.23 5.10
CA ASP A 43 20.52 -6.64 4.17
C ASP A 43 19.78 -5.77 3.15
N VAL A 44 20.19 -4.51 3.03
CA VAL A 44 19.58 -3.52 2.12
C VAL A 44 19.62 -4.02 0.67
N LYS A 45 20.67 -4.75 0.28
CA LYS A 45 20.79 -5.31 -1.07
C LYS A 45 19.68 -6.32 -1.36
N GLN A 46 19.39 -7.21 -0.42
CA GLN A 46 18.31 -8.19 -0.56
C GLN A 46 16.95 -7.51 -0.71
N LEU A 47 16.74 -6.39 0.00
CA LEU A 47 15.51 -5.61 -0.11
C LEU A 47 15.39 -4.93 -1.48
N ILE A 48 16.48 -4.37 -2.01
CA ILE A 48 16.51 -3.79 -3.37
C ILE A 48 16.21 -4.87 -4.41
N GLU A 49 16.82 -6.06 -4.30
CA GLU A 49 16.56 -7.16 -5.22
C GLU A 49 15.09 -7.61 -5.18
N LEU A 50 14.53 -7.78 -3.99
CA LEU A 50 13.14 -8.18 -3.83
C LEU A 50 12.18 -7.12 -4.40
N GLN A 51 12.43 -5.85 -4.12
CA GLN A 51 11.65 -4.74 -4.66
C GLN A 51 11.74 -4.66 -6.19
N SER A 52 12.93 -4.92 -6.75
CA SER A 52 13.14 -4.93 -8.20
C SER A 52 12.36 -6.06 -8.87
N LYS A 53 12.31 -7.25 -8.27
CA LYS A 53 11.51 -8.38 -8.76
C LYS A 53 10.02 -8.05 -8.75
N LEU A 54 9.50 -7.50 -7.65
CA LEU A 54 8.09 -7.09 -7.56
C LEU A 54 7.69 -6.08 -8.64
N LEU A 55 8.54 -5.09 -8.90
CA LEU A 55 8.30 -4.10 -9.96
C LEU A 55 8.39 -4.73 -11.35
N MET A 56 9.33 -5.65 -11.56
CA MET A 56 9.50 -6.36 -12.83
C MET A 56 8.31 -7.26 -13.13
N ASP A 57 7.80 -8.01 -12.13
CA ASP A 57 6.63 -8.87 -12.28
C ASP A 57 5.36 -8.06 -12.55
N LYS A 58 5.21 -6.89 -11.92
CA LYS A 58 4.03 -6.03 -12.09
C LYS A 58 3.97 -5.39 -13.49
N TYR A 59 5.09 -4.91 -14.00
CA TYR A 59 5.12 -4.14 -15.26
C TYR A 59 5.64 -4.94 -16.47
N ASN A 60 6.23 -6.13 -16.25
CA ASN A 60 6.83 -7.00 -17.28
C ASN A 60 7.82 -6.29 -18.21
N VAL A 61 8.55 -5.30 -17.69
CA VAL A 61 9.54 -4.52 -18.44
C VAL A 61 10.82 -4.37 -17.61
N ALA A 62 11.96 -4.13 -18.26
CA ALA A 62 13.22 -3.85 -17.56
C ALA A 62 13.41 -2.36 -17.24
N CYS A 63 12.75 -1.48 -18.01
CA CYS A 63 12.85 -0.03 -17.92
C CYS A 63 11.44 0.57 -17.90
N LEU A 64 11.23 1.56 -17.04
CA LEU A 64 9.96 2.23 -16.85
C LEU A 64 9.93 3.58 -17.58
N ASP A 65 8.84 3.83 -18.30
CA ASP A 65 8.58 5.11 -18.93
C ASP A 65 7.92 6.09 -17.94
N VAL A 66 7.83 7.37 -18.32
CA VAL A 66 7.26 8.46 -17.49
C VAL A 66 5.85 8.13 -16.99
N LYS A 67 5.02 7.50 -17.82
CA LYS A 67 3.66 7.08 -17.45
C LYS A 67 3.65 6.01 -16.36
N GLN A 68 4.57 5.06 -16.42
CA GLN A 68 4.67 4.01 -15.41
C GLN A 68 5.26 4.55 -14.12
N LEU A 69 6.26 5.45 -14.20
CA LEU A 69 6.82 6.14 -13.05
C LEU A 69 5.77 6.97 -12.29
N LYS A 70 4.89 7.65 -13.02
CA LYS A 70 3.74 8.37 -12.44
C LYS A 70 2.89 7.45 -11.55
N GLU A 71 2.61 6.23 -12.01
CA GLU A 71 1.81 5.25 -11.27
C GLU A 71 2.57 4.65 -10.08
N VAL A 72 3.86 4.34 -10.24
CA VAL A 72 4.68 3.75 -9.16
C VAL A 72 4.91 4.74 -8.02
N LEU A 73 5.27 5.98 -8.36
CA LEU A 73 5.60 7.03 -7.40
C LEU A 73 4.37 7.82 -6.95
N ASN A 74 3.22 7.63 -7.60
CA ASN A 74 1.98 8.36 -7.35
C ASN A 74 2.15 9.90 -7.36
N VAL A 75 2.92 10.40 -8.33
CA VAL A 75 3.21 11.83 -8.52
C VAL A 75 2.72 12.29 -9.90
N GLY A 76 2.44 13.58 -10.05
CA GLY A 76 2.03 14.15 -11.33
C GLY A 76 3.12 14.04 -12.41
N GLU A 77 2.74 13.98 -13.68
CA GLU A 77 3.68 13.83 -14.81
C GLU A 77 4.73 14.95 -14.84
N THR A 78 4.32 16.19 -14.59
CA THR A 78 5.22 17.34 -14.50
C THR A 78 6.30 17.12 -13.44
N ASN A 79 5.94 16.54 -12.30
CA ASN A 79 6.89 16.25 -11.22
C ASN A 79 7.85 15.15 -11.66
N VAL A 80 7.37 14.08 -12.29
CA VAL A 80 8.24 13.03 -12.85
C VAL A 80 9.24 13.64 -13.82
N TYR A 81 8.80 14.50 -14.75
CA TYR A 81 9.71 15.19 -15.67
C TYR A 81 10.73 16.08 -14.95
N GLN A 82 10.33 16.76 -13.87
CA GLN A 82 11.25 17.55 -13.06
C GLN A 82 12.29 16.66 -12.38
N MET A 83 11.89 15.53 -11.78
CA MET A 83 12.80 14.55 -11.18
C MET A 83 13.81 14.01 -12.21
N LEU A 84 13.33 13.65 -13.40
CA LEU A 84 14.16 13.18 -14.52
C LEU A 84 15.07 14.27 -15.14
N ARG A 85 14.80 15.56 -14.89
CA ARG A 85 15.67 16.68 -15.31
C ARG A 85 16.70 17.01 -14.23
N LYS A 86 16.33 16.87 -12.96
CA LYS A 86 17.21 17.09 -11.80
C LYS A 86 18.17 15.93 -11.53
N ASN A 87 18.11 14.86 -12.33
CA ASN A 87 18.91 13.65 -12.18
C ASN A 87 18.75 13.00 -10.78
N GLU A 88 17.58 13.13 -10.17
CA GLU A 88 17.26 12.47 -8.89
C GLU A 88 17.16 10.94 -9.05
N LEU A 89 16.94 10.49 -10.29
CA LEU A 89 16.91 9.09 -10.69
C LEU A 89 17.92 8.86 -11.81
N LEU A 90 18.50 7.66 -11.88
CA LEU A 90 19.34 7.26 -13.00
C LEU A 90 18.46 7.12 -14.25
N VAL A 91 18.65 8.03 -15.20
CA VAL A 91 17.89 8.07 -16.46
C VAL A 91 18.74 7.49 -17.58
N VAL A 92 18.14 6.59 -18.35
CA VAL A 92 18.70 6.08 -19.60
C VAL A 92 17.86 6.61 -20.76
N ASN A 93 18.51 7.08 -21.81
CA ASN A 93 17.82 7.48 -23.03
C ASN A 93 17.76 6.30 -24.00
N ILE A 94 16.56 5.87 -24.37
CA ILE A 94 16.34 4.91 -25.46
C ILE A 94 15.73 5.69 -26.63
N GLY A 95 16.58 6.02 -27.61
CA GLY A 95 16.21 6.93 -28.69
C GLY A 95 15.85 8.32 -28.15
N ARG A 96 14.61 8.76 -28.37
CA ARG A 96 14.08 10.05 -27.86
C ARG A 96 13.38 9.95 -26.50
N ARG A 97 13.22 8.75 -25.95
CA ARG A 97 12.49 8.52 -24.70
C ARG A 97 13.45 8.44 -23.52
N LYS A 98 13.08 9.12 -22.43
CA LYS A 98 13.75 9.01 -21.12
C LYS A 98 13.09 7.88 -20.34
N VAL A 99 13.87 6.87 -19.97
CA VAL A 99 13.39 5.73 -19.20
C VAL A 99 14.25 5.53 -17.95
N VAL A 100 13.68 4.91 -16.93
CA VAL A 100 14.38 4.61 -15.67
C VAL A 100 14.47 3.09 -15.51
N PRO A 101 15.67 2.51 -15.34
CA PRO A 101 15.81 1.09 -15.04
C PRO A 101 15.12 0.73 -13.72
N ILE A 102 14.48 -0.44 -13.66
CA ILE A 102 13.77 -0.88 -12.45
C ILE A 102 14.69 -0.95 -11.24
N ILE A 103 15.93 -1.40 -11.40
CA ILE A 103 16.91 -1.50 -10.31
C ILE A 103 17.20 -0.12 -9.71
N ALA A 104 17.32 0.90 -10.55
CA ALA A 104 17.55 2.27 -10.08
C ALA A 104 16.34 2.80 -9.30
N LEU A 105 15.12 2.50 -9.75
CA LEU A 105 13.90 2.88 -9.03
C LEU A 105 13.75 2.11 -7.71
N ALA A 106 14.03 0.81 -7.70
CA ALA A 106 14.01 0.00 -6.49
C ALA A 106 15.00 0.53 -5.45
N LYS A 107 16.22 0.86 -5.88
CA LYS A 107 17.23 1.48 -5.03
C LYS A 107 16.74 2.81 -4.45
N TYR A 108 16.17 3.68 -5.29
CA TYR A 108 15.59 4.96 -4.85
C TYR A 108 14.47 4.78 -3.81
N LEU A 109 13.59 3.79 -3.99
CA LEU A 109 12.49 3.53 -3.06
C LEU A 109 12.98 2.97 -1.72
N VAL A 110 14.01 2.13 -1.74
CA VAL A 110 14.53 1.45 -0.55
C VAL A 110 15.48 2.34 0.25
N GLU A 111 16.42 3.01 -0.40
CA GLU A 111 17.41 3.88 0.25
C GLU A 111 16.82 5.28 0.55
N GLY A 112 15.70 5.63 -0.08
CA GLY A 112 15.18 6.99 -0.06
C GLY A 112 16.10 7.95 -0.81
N ILE A 113 15.80 9.25 -0.73
CA ILE A 113 16.59 10.31 -1.36
C ILE A 113 17.93 10.45 -0.61
N ASP A 114 18.87 9.53 -0.81
CA ASP A 114 20.29 9.79 -0.58
C ASP A 114 20.88 10.37 -1.87
N VAL A 115 20.42 11.60 -2.18
CA VAL A 115 21.10 12.49 -3.13
C VAL A 115 22.38 12.95 -2.45
N LYS A 116 23.45 12.18 -2.62
CA LYS A 116 24.84 12.60 -2.41
C LYS A 116 25.56 12.34 -3.74
N LYS A 117 26.22 13.30 -4.39
CA LYS A 117 26.67 14.65 -4.02
C LYS A 117 26.96 15.40 -5.32
#